data_AF-A0A2N9LLI6-F1
#
_entry.id   AF-A0A2N9LLI6-F1
#
_cell.length_a   1.000
_cell.length_b   1.000
_cell.length_c   1.000
_cell.angle_alpha   90.00
_cell.angle_beta   90.00
_cell.angle_gamma   90.00
#
_symmetry.space_group_name_H-M   'P 1'
#
loop_
_entity.id
_entity.type
_entity.pdbx_description
1 polymer ?
#
loop_
_entity_poly.entity_id
_entity_poly.type
_entity_poly.pdbx_seq_one_letter_code
_entity_poly.pdbx_strand_id
1 'polypeptide(L)'
;MKAAWLVLAAMALTAHGQSAAGKEPEGQRPVVQVDFSNPGLSPPQWTLTLNPDGSGHFRSTMGKTPPGGLKEIETPNLDLDIQVSAQFASRVFNTARNHNWFNEACESHLKVAFQGWKTFSYTGGSGMGTCTFNYSKDKDIQQLGDSMQAVAQTILEGARLQVLLQHDPLGLDQEMEYLTEAVGDGRAQQVSVIRDILLRLAKDDDVMERVRKRAKALLALGPT
;
A
#
# COMPACT_ATOMS: atom_id res chain seq x y z
N MET A 1 39.30 57.87 52.79
CA MET A 1 38.75 56.50 52.95
C MET A 1 37.22 56.58 52.92
N LYS A 2 36.56 55.57 52.34
CA LYS A 2 35.11 55.40 52.03
C LYS A 2 34.80 55.68 50.54
N ALA A 3 34.95 54.69 49.66
CA ALA A 3 34.07 53.54 49.37
C ALA A 3 32.96 53.90 48.37
N ALA A 4 33.16 53.43 47.13
CA ALA A 4 32.24 53.52 46.00
C ALA A 4 31.16 52.43 46.10
N TRP A 5 29.93 52.76 45.69
CA TRP A 5 28.89 51.78 45.37
C TRP A 5 28.20 52.19 44.07
N LEU A 6 28.21 51.25 43.12
CA LEU A 6 27.53 51.24 41.84
C LEU A 6 26.03 50.94 42.06
N VAL A 7 25.16 51.54 41.27
CA VAL A 7 23.79 51.05 41.04
C VAL A 7 23.56 50.97 39.53
N LEU A 8 23.39 49.74 39.05
CA LEU A 8 23.06 49.38 37.67
C LEU A 8 21.58 49.66 37.37
N ALA A 9 21.31 50.13 36.15
CA ALA A 9 20.00 50.32 35.57
C ALA A 9 19.37 49.00 35.11
N ALA A 10 18.06 48.84 35.33
CA ALA A 10 17.26 47.77 34.74
C ALA A 10 16.21 48.39 33.79
N MET A 11 16.41 48.20 32.48
CA MET A 11 15.38 48.44 31.45
C MET A 11 14.78 47.10 31.05
N ALA A 12 13.48 46.95 31.27
CA ALA A 12 12.70 45.81 30.82
C ALA A 12 12.24 46.04 29.37
N LEU A 13 12.66 45.19 28.43
CA LEU A 13 12.07 45.07 27.10
C LEU A 13 11.06 43.92 27.08
N THR A 14 9.80 44.24 26.79
CA THR A 14 8.75 43.27 26.52
C THR A 14 8.89 42.75 25.08
N ALA A 15 9.36 41.51 24.93
CA ALA A 15 9.37 40.80 23.65
C ALA A 15 7.96 40.28 23.33
N HIS A 16 7.39 40.73 22.21
CA HIS A 16 6.18 40.15 21.64
C HIS A 16 6.51 38.77 21.09
N GLY A 17 5.91 37.73 21.68
CA GLY A 17 6.01 36.35 21.19
C GLY A 17 5.32 36.22 19.84
N GLN A 18 6.10 36.15 18.76
CA GLN A 18 5.63 35.64 17.49
C GLN A 18 5.47 34.12 17.63
N SER A 19 4.23 33.62 17.48
CA SER A 19 3.96 32.20 17.30
C SER A 19 4.79 31.69 16.12
N ALA A 20 5.79 30.88 16.43
CA ALA A 20 6.48 30.07 15.45
C ALA A 20 5.47 29.07 14.88
N ALA A 21 4.96 29.34 13.67
CA ALA A 21 4.55 28.28 12.78
C ALA A 21 5.77 27.35 12.66
N GLY A 22 5.63 26.11 13.16
CA GLY A 22 6.67 25.11 13.08
C GLY A 22 7.12 24.98 11.63
N LYS A 23 8.40 25.26 11.36
CA LYS A 23 9.02 24.86 10.11
C LYS A 23 9.00 23.32 10.08
N GLU A 24 8.22 22.76 9.18
CA GLU A 24 8.30 21.33 8.85
C GLU A 24 9.75 21.01 8.46
N PRO A 25 10.34 19.91 8.93
CA PRO A 25 11.69 19.51 8.54
C PRO A 25 11.73 19.28 7.03
N GLU A 26 12.49 20.14 6.36
CA GLU A 26 12.77 20.10 4.93
C GLU A 26 13.59 18.83 4.64
N GLY A 27 12.98 17.85 3.95
CA GLY A 27 13.72 16.71 3.39
C GLY A 27 13.07 15.32 3.50
N GLN A 28 12.04 15.11 4.32
CA GLN A 28 11.40 13.79 4.41
C GLN A 28 10.13 13.73 3.57
N ARG A 29 10.23 13.08 2.40
CA ARG A 29 9.06 12.85 1.53
C ARG A 29 8.01 12.06 2.31
N PRO A 30 6.72 12.47 2.27
CA PRO A 30 5.65 11.73 2.91
C PRO A 30 5.56 10.31 2.33
N VAL A 31 5.46 9.31 3.20
CA VAL A 31 5.28 7.90 2.82
C VAL A 31 4.20 7.30 3.70
N VAL A 32 3.27 6.58 3.07
CA VAL A 32 2.42 5.61 3.77
C VAL A 32 2.96 4.22 3.48
N GLN A 33 3.12 3.41 4.53
CA GLN A 33 3.49 2.02 4.44
C GLN A 33 2.40 1.16 5.07
N VAL A 34 2.12 0.02 4.46
CA VAL A 34 1.38 -1.08 5.07
C VAL A 34 2.26 -2.32 5.12
N ASP A 35 2.35 -2.91 6.31
CA ASP A 35 2.90 -4.25 6.50
C ASP A 35 1.76 -5.20 6.79
N PHE A 36 1.67 -6.29 6.03
CA PHE A 36 0.67 -7.34 6.22
C PHE A 36 1.32 -8.63 6.69
N SER A 37 0.63 -9.36 7.58
CA SER A 37 1.00 -10.72 7.92
C SER A 37 -0.20 -11.63 8.16
N ASN A 38 -0.18 -12.81 7.52
CA ASN A 38 -1.09 -13.90 7.77
C ASN A 38 -0.38 -15.25 7.48
N PRO A 39 0.03 -16.02 8.50
CA PRO A 39 0.76 -17.28 8.28
C PRO A 39 -0.05 -18.38 7.57
N GLY A 40 -1.37 -18.21 7.43
CA GLY A 40 -2.23 -19.13 6.68
C GLY A 40 -2.31 -18.82 5.17
N LEU A 41 -1.70 -17.73 4.70
CA LEU A 41 -1.70 -17.31 3.30
C LEU A 41 -0.32 -17.47 2.67
N SER A 42 -0.29 -17.52 1.33
CA SER A 42 0.91 -17.44 0.52
C SER A 42 0.79 -16.25 -0.43
N PRO A 43 1.66 -15.22 -0.34
CA PRO A 43 2.72 -15.06 0.66
C PRO A 43 2.17 -14.73 2.06
N PRO A 44 2.85 -15.15 3.14
CA PRO A 44 2.39 -14.90 4.50
C PRO A 44 2.69 -13.48 4.96
N GLN A 45 3.60 -12.78 4.27
CA GLN A 45 4.00 -11.42 4.59
C GLN A 45 4.28 -10.62 3.31
N TRP A 46 3.88 -9.36 3.33
CA TRP A 46 4.24 -8.40 2.30
C TRP A 46 4.23 -6.96 2.86
N THR A 47 4.96 -6.09 2.19
CA THR A 47 5.03 -4.65 2.47
C THR A 47 4.69 -3.88 1.20
N LEU A 48 3.86 -2.85 1.35
CA LEU A 48 3.54 -1.90 0.29
C LEU A 48 3.77 -0.48 0.80
N THR A 49 4.61 0.28 0.09
CA THR A 49 4.82 1.72 0.33
C THR A 49 4.19 2.53 -0.79
N LEU A 50 3.68 3.72 -0.45
CA LEU A 50 3.11 4.67 -1.38
C LEU A 50 3.56 6.09 -1.05
N ASN A 51 3.93 6.82 -2.09
CA ASN A 51 4.18 8.27 -2.09
C ASN A 51 2.90 9.02 -2.54
N PRO A 52 2.78 10.34 -2.26
CA PRO A 52 1.60 11.13 -2.63
C PRO A 52 1.30 11.18 -4.13
N ASP A 53 2.31 10.99 -4.98
CA ASP A 53 2.18 10.93 -6.45
C ASP A 53 1.70 9.57 -6.97
N GLY A 54 1.50 8.59 -6.08
CA GLY A 54 1.08 7.23 -6.42
C GLY A 54 2.22 6.31 -6.83
N SER A 55 3.47 6.79 -6.88
CA SER A 55 4.62 5.89 -6.95
C SER A 55 4.75 5.12 -5.65
N GLY A 56 5.25 3.89 -5.71
CA GLY A 56 5.36 3.04 -4.55
C GLY A 56 6.28 1.86 -4.79
N HIS A 57 6.44 1.04 -3.76
CA HIS A 57 7.27 -0.15 -3.81
C HIS A 57 6.55 -1.31 -3.11
N PHE A 58 6.58 -2.48 -3.73
CA PHE A 58 5.97 -3.69 -3.20
C PHE A 58 7.03 -4.76 -2.98
N ARG A 59 7.03 -5.37 -1.80
CA ARG A 59 7.87 -6.52 -1.46
C ARG A 59 7.03 -7.65 -0.87
N SER A 60 7.25 -8.87 -1.32
CA SER A 60 6.69 -10.08 -0.70
C SER A 60 7.73 -11.18 -0.60
N THR A 61 7.68 -11.94 0.49
CA THR A 61 8.48 -13.14 0.67
C THR A 61 7.60 -14.37 0.49
N MET A 62 8.09 -15.34 -0.27
CA MET A 62 7.46 -16.63 -0.46
C MET A 62 7.33 -17.31 0.91
N GLY A 63 6.12 -17.75 1.22
CA GLY A 63 5.86 -18.59 2.39
C GLY A 63 6.20 -20.04 2.13
N LYS A 64 6.08 -20.86 3.17
CA LYS A 64 6.02 -22.31 2.96
C LYS A 64 4.64 -22.64 2.38
N THR A 65 4.60 -23.36 1.25
CA THR A 65 3.36 -23.90 0.69
C THR A 65 2.63 -24.74 1.75
N PRO A 66 1.38 -24.42 2.11
CA PRO A 66 0.64 -25.19 3.09
C PRO A 66 0.50 -26.66 2.66
N PRO A 67 0.66 -27.64 3.58
CA PRO A 67 0.49 -29.05 3.23
C PRO A 67 -0.94 -29.32 2.72
N GLY A 68 -1.07 -29.84 1.49
CA GLY A 68 -2.36 -30.25 0.91
C GLY A 68 -3.07 -29.21 0.02
N GLY A 69 -2.42 -28.08 -0.31
CA GLY A 69 -2.92 -27.17 -1.34
C GLY A 69 -2.90 -27.83 -2.73
N LEU A 70 -3.82 -27.41 -3.62
CA LEU A 70 -3.65 -27.62 -5.07
C LEU A 70 -2.26 -27.10 -5.47
N LYS A 71 -1.66 -27.63 -6.55
CA LYS A 71 -0.41 -27.07 -7.11
C LYS A 71 -0.65 -25.62 -7.54
N GLU A 72 -0.60 -24.72 -6.58
CA GLU A 72 -0.67 -23.29 -6.79
C GLU A 72 0.70 -22.90 -7.31
N ILE A 73 0.72 -22.15 -8.40
CA ILE A 73 1.97 -21.65 -8.95
C ILE A 73 2.57 -20.74 -7.89
N GLU A 74 3.67 -21.22 -7.29
CA GLU A 74 4.37 -20.48 -6.26
C GLU A 74 4.78 -19.13 -6.84
N THR A 75 4.19 -18.07 -6.30
CA THR A 75 4.53 -16.71 -6.73
C THR A 75 5.92 -16.40 -6.17
N PRO A 76 6.87 -15.94 -6.99
CA PRO A 76 8.23 -15.69 -6.55
C PRO A 76 8.27 -14.61 -5.46
N ASN A 77 9.41 -14.50 -4.79
CA ASN A 77 9.70 -13.28 -4.02
C ASN A 77 9.57 -12.08 -4.95
N LEU A 78 8.79 -11.09 -4.53
CA LEU A 78 8.60 -9.85 -5.28
C LEU A 78 9.34 -8.72 -4.59
N ASP A 79 9.95 -7.87 -5.41
CA ASP A 79 10.60 -6.61 -5.03
C ASP A 79 10.52 -5.74 -6.28
N LEU A 80 9.49 -4.91 -6.37
CA LEU A 80 9.18 -4.15 -7.58
C LEU A 80 8.56 -2.79 -7.26
N ASP A 81 8.90 -1.82 -8.09
CA ASP A 81 8.26 -0.50 -8.07
C ASP A 81 6.88 -0.58 -8.72
N ILE A 82 5.93 0.16 -8.16
CA ILE A 82 4.56 0.22 -8.67
C ILE A 82 4.10 1.65 -8.89
N GLN A 83 3.05 1.80 -9.69
CA GLN A 83 2.33 3.05 -9.87
C GLN A 83 0.82 2.82 -9.71
N VAL A 84 0.26 3.37 -8.63
CA VAL A 84 -1.20 3.44 -8.44
C VAL A 84 -1.75 4.72 -9.04
N SER A 85 -3.08 4.80 -9.18
CA SER A 85 -3.74 6.03 -9.62
C SER A 85 -3.58 7.16 -8.59
N ALA A 86 -3.54 8.40 -9.08
CA ALA A 86 -3.50 9.59 -8.22
C ALA A 86 -4.72 9.66 -7.28
N GLN A 87 -5.89 9.19 -7.72
CA GLN A 87 -7.09 9.11 -6.90
C GLN A 87 -6.90 8.14 -5.71
N PHE A 88 -6.32 6.96 -5.97
CA PHE A 88 -6.04 5.99 -4.91
C PHE A 88 -5.03 6.55 -3.91
N ALA A 89 -3.91 7.11 -4.39
CA ALA A 89 -2.90 7.74 -3.55
C ALA A 89 -3.51 8.88 -2.70
N SER A 90 -4.30 9.76 -3.30
CA SER A 90 -4.98 10.84 -2.58
C SER A 90 -5.88 10.32 -1.46
N ARG A 91 -6.66 9.26 -1.71
CA ARG A 91 -7.50 8.63 -0.69
C ARG A 91 -6.66 8.08 0.46
N VAL A 92 -5.57 7.36 0.18
CA VAL A 92 -4.65 6.81 1.19
C VAL A 92 -4.14 7.91 2.13
N PHE A 93 -3.61 9.00 1.57
CA PHE A 93 -3.04 10.09 2.37
C PHE A 93 -4.11 10.93 3.09
N ASN A 94 -5.31 11.06 2.52
CA ASN A 94 -6.42 11.71 3.20
C ASN A 94 -6.91 10.89 4.40
N THR A 95 -7.02 9.55 4.27
CA THR A 95 -7.32 8.67 5.40
C THR A 95 -6.24 8.79 6.47
N ALA A 96 -4.95 8.75 6.10
CA ALA A 96 -3.87 8.94 7.07
C ALA A 96 -4.02 10.25 7.85
N ARG A 97 -4.26 11.38 7.16
CA ARG A 97 -4.46 12.69 7.80
C ARG A 97 -5.67 12.69 8.75
N ASN A 98 -6.80 12.14 8.31
CA ASN A 98 -8.05 12.13 9.07
C ASN A 98 -7.95 11.29 10.35
N HIS A 99 -7.07 10.28 10.36
CA HIS A 99 -6.79 9.40 11.49
C HIS A 99 -5.48 9.74 12.20
N ASN A 100 -5.19 11.04 12.33
CA ASN A 100 -4.03 11.56 13.05
C ASN A 100 -2.70 10.89 12.63
N TRP A 101 -2.50 10.70 11.33
CA TRP A 101 -1.33 10.03 10.74
C TRP A 101 -1.14 8.58 11.24
N PHE A 102 -2.25 7.90 11.50
CA PHE A 102 -2.31 6.58 12.15
C PHE A 102 -1.79 6.57 13.59
N ASN A 103 -1.69 7.72 14.25
CA ASN A 103 -1.30 7.82 15.66
C ASN A 103 -2.53 7.68 16.58
N GLU A 104 -3.29 6.62 16.39
CA GLU A 104 -4.47 6.26 17.16
C GLU A 104 -4.75 4.75 17.11
N ALA A 105 -5.67 4.26 17.95
CA ALA A 105 -5.98 2.84 18.03
C ALA A 105 -6.88 2.39 16.87
N CYS A 106 -6.37 1.48 16.03
CA CYS A 106 -7.11 0.93 14.88
C CYS A 106 -7.81 -0.40 15.18
N GLU A 107 -7.32 -1.19 16.14
CA GLU A 107 -7.84 -2.52 16.45
C GLU A 107 -9.17 -2.50 17.20
N SER A 108 -10.11 -3.34 16.76
CA SER A 108 -11.45 -3.45 17.32
C SER A 108 -11.55 -4.19 18.66
N HIS A 109 -10.63 -5.14 18.90
CA HIS A 109 -10.66 -6.17 19.95
C HIS A 109 -11.93 -7.04 19.96
N LEU A 110 -12.68 -7.11 18.85
CA LEU A 110 -13.82 -8.00 18.72
C LEU A 110 -13.37 -9.44 18.50
N LYS A 111 -14.17 -10.39 18.96
CA LYS A 111 -14.01 -11.81 18.64
C LYS A 111 -14.47 -12.06 17.20
N VAL A 112 -13.58 -11.82 16.24
CA VAL A 112 -13.78 -12.08 14.81
C VAL A 112 -12.79 -13.13 14.32
N ALA A 113 -13.03 -13.68 13.13
CA ALA A 113 -12.05 -14.53 12.46
C ALA A 113 -10.74 -13.76 12.25
N PHE A 114 -9.62 -14.47 12.32
CA PHE A 114 -8.33 -13.88 11.99
C PHE A 114 -8.24 -13.66 10.47
N GLN A 115 -8.05 -12.41 10.06
CA GLN A 115 -7.98 -11.97 8.67
C GLN A 115 -6.55 -11.61 8.25
N GLY A 116 -5.62 -11.55 9.21
CA GLY A 116 -4.26 -11.07 9.01
C GLY A 116 -4.03 -9.70 9.65
N TRP A 117 -2.87 -9.54 10.29
CA TRP A 117 -2.46 -8.27 10.87
C TRP A 117 -2.05 -7.29 9.76
N LYS A 118 -2.54 -6.06 9.87
CA LYS A 118 -2.22 -4.92 9.02
C LYS A 118 -1.63 -3.85 9.91
N THR A 119 -0.43 -3.41 9.62
CA THR A 119 0.21 -2.27 10.30
C THR A 119 0.30 -1.13 9.31
N PHE A 120 -0.46 -0.07 9.54
CA PHE A 120 -0.32 1.18 8.82
C PHE A 120 0.71 2.06 9.50
N SER A 121 1.57 2.68 8.70
CA SER A 121 2.57 3.64 9.15
C SER A 121 2.59 4.84 8.23
N TYR A 122 2.71 6.02 8.80
CA TYR A 122 2.96 7.26 8.06
C TYR A 122 4.24 7.91 8.57
N THR A 123 5.06 8.42 7.65
CA THR A 123 6.21 9.27 7.97
C THR A 123 6.27 10.44 7.01
N GLY A 124 6.37 11.67 7.50
CA GLY A 124 6.54 12.86 6.68
C GLY A 124 6.75 14.13 7.51
N GLY A 125 6.96 15.26 6.85
CA GLY A 125 7.15 16.56 7.53
C GLY A 125 5.98 16.95 8.44
N SER A 126 4.76 16.53 8.10
CA SER A 126 3.54 16.87 8.84
C SER A 126 3.24 15.93 10.04
N GLY A 127 4.03 14.87 10.24
CA GLY A 127 3.83 13.95 11.36
C GLY A 127 4.36 12.54 11.13
N MET A 128 4.17 11.70 12.13
CA MET A 128 4.40 10.26 12.06
C MET A 128 3.42 9.53 12.97
N GLY A 129 3.12 8.29 12.64
CA GLY A 129 2.25 7.45 13.43
C GLY A 129 2.18 6.04 12.87
N THR A 130 1.72 5.13 13.72
CA THR A 130 1.51 3.73 13.35
C THR A 130 0.35 3.15 14.12
N CYS A 131 -0.44 2.34 13.45
CA CYS A 131 -1.47 1.55 14.09
C CYS A 131 -1.53 0.14 13.48
N THR A 132 -1.77 -0.86 14.30
CA THR A 132 -1.87 -2.26 13.90
C THR A 132 -3.25 -2.81 14.21
N PHE A 133 -3.84 -3.56 13.27
CA PHE A 133 -5.15 -4.18 13.43
C PHE A 133 -5.30 -5.46 12.60
N ASN A 134 -6.05 -6.42 13.12
CA ASN A 134 -6.64 -7.55 12.41
C ASN A 134 -7.98 -7.12 11.78
N TYR A 135 -8.81 -6.45 12.60
CA TYR A 135 -10.11 -5.90 12.20
C TYR A 135 -10.32 -4.54 12.86
N SER A 136 -10.81 -3.56 12.10
CA SER A 136 -11.16 -2.24 12.63
C SER A 136 -12.68 -2.02 12.67
N LYS A 137 -13.15 -1.36 13.72
CA LYS A 137 -14.54 -0.82 13.77
C LYS A 137 -14.66 0.49 13.01
N ASP A 138 -13.54 1.17 12.79
CA ASP A 138 -13.51 2.36 11.96
C ASP A 138 -13.64 1.94 10.51
N LYS A 139 -14.67 2.47 9.83
CA LYS A 139 -15.00 2.07 8.46
C LYS A 139 -13.94 2.53 7.47
N ASP A 140 -13.31 3.67 7.69
CA ASP A 140 -12.33 4.23 6.77
C ASP A 140 -11.01 3.46 6.87
N ILE A 141 -10.58 3.13 8.09
CA ILE A 141 -9.41 2.28 8.33
C ILE A 141 -9.64 0.86 7.78
N GLN A 142 -10.81 0.26 8.04
CA GLN A 142 -11.12 -1.08 7.54
C GLN A 142 -11.14 -1.11 6.00
N GLN A 143 -11.83 -0.17 5.35
CA GLN A 143 -11.89 -0.08 3.89
C GLN A 143 -10.53 0.20 3.26
N LEU A 144 -9.69 1.02 3.90
CA LEU A 144 -8.31 1.22 3.47
C LEU A 144 -7.53 -0.09 3.55
N GLY A 145 -7.66 -0.85 4.65
CA GLY A 145 -7.04 -2.17 4.82
C GLY A 145 -7.44 -3.16 3.73
N ASP A 146 -8.72 -3.22 3.41
CA ASP A 146 -9.25 -4.09 2.36
C ASP A 146 -8.74 -3.65 0.97
N SER A 147 -8.69 -2.34 0.72
CA SER A 147 -8.16 -1.79 -0.54
C SER A 147 -6.67 -2.07 -0.73
N MET A 148 -5.85 -1.93 0.31
CA MET A 148 -4.42 -2.22 0.24
C MET A 148 -4.15 -3.70 -0.06
N GLN A 149 -4.91 -4.61 0.56
CA GLN A 149 -4.85 -6.04 0.26
C GLN A 149 -5.28 -6.32 -1.19
N ALA A 150 -6.31 -5.65 -1.71
CA ALA A 150 -6.73 -5.83 -3.10
C ALA A 150 -5.69 -5.33 -4.12
N VAL A 151 -4.91 -4.30 -3.78
CA VAL A 151 -3.75 -3.88 -4.58
C VAL A 151 -2.65 -4.95 -4.52
N ALA A 152 -2.33 -5.46 -3.33
CA ALA A 152 -1.36 -6.55 -3.18
C ALA A 152 -1.77 -7.80 -3.98
N GLN A 153 -3.04 -8.19 -3.94
CA GLN A 153 -3.58 -9.29 -4.74
C GLN A 153 -3.33 -9.06 -6.22
N THR A 154 -3.59 -7.85 -6.72
CA THR A 154 -3.40 -7.52 -8.13
C THR A 154 -1.94 -7.67 -8.54
N ILE A 155 -1.00 -7.20 -7.70
CA ILE A 155 0.44 -7.33 -7.94
C ILE A 155 0.85 -8.81 -7.99
N LEU A 156 0.35 -9.62 -7.05
CA LEU A 156 0.64 -11.05 -6.98
C LEU A 156 0.11 -11.80 -8.21
N GLU A 157 -1.12 -11.49 -8.67
CA GLU A 157 -1.63 -12.09 -9.91
C GLU A 157 -0.87 -11.63 -11.15
N GLY A 158 -0.41 -10.37 -11.19
CA GLY A 158 0.49 -9.92 -12.24
C GLY A 158 1.77 -10.73 -12.32
N ALA A 159 2.37 -11.06 -11.17
CA ALA A 159 3.54 -11.92 -11.12
C ALA A 159 3.22 -13.36 -11.53
N ARG A 160 2.08 -13.90 -11.11
CA ARG A 160 1.63 -15.24 -11.52
C ARG A 160 1.41 -15.33 -13.03
N LEU A 161 0.79 -14.32 -13.65
CA LEU A 161 0.66 -14.22 -15.10
C LEU A 161 2.01 -14.21 -15.82
N GLN A 162 3.03 -13.56 -15.25
CA GLN A 162 4.39 -13.57 -15.82
C GLN A 162 5.03 -14.96 -15.77
N VAL A 163 4.82 -15.71 -14.68
CA VAL A 163 5.32 -17.09 -14.54
C VAL A 163 4.60 -18.01 -15.52
N LEU A 164 3.28 -17.91 -15.60
CA LEU A 164 2.45 -18.66 -16.55
C LEU A 164 2.87 -18.41 -18.00
N LEU A 165 3.03 -17.15 -18.39
CA LEU A 165 3.46 -16.80 -19.75
C LEU A 165 4.82 -17.44 -20.11
N GLN A 166 5.72 -17.61 -19.14
CA GLN A 166 7.05 -18.17 -19.36
C GLN A 166 7.08 -19.71 -19.34
N HIS A 167 6.25 -20.35 -18.51
CA HIS A 167 6.42 -21.76 -18.16
C HIS A 167 5.18 -22.63 -18.38
N ASP A 168 3.98 -22.05 -18.35
CA ASP A 168 2.72 -22.76 -18.56
C ASP A 168 1.65 -21.84 -19.21
N PRO A 169 1.76 -21.57 -20.52
CA PRO A 169 0.81 -20.69 -21.20
C PRO A 169 -0.63 -21.23 -21.21
N LEU A 170 -0.84 -22.54 -21.00
CA LEU A 170 -2.17 -23.14 -20.95
C LEU A 170 -2.94 -22.69 -19.70
N GLY A 171 -2.25 -22.40 -18.60
CA GLY A 171 -2.85 -21.88 -17.37
C GLY A 171 -3.26 -20.40 -17.42
N LEU A 172 -2.80 -19.63 -18.43
CA LEU A 172 -3.11 -18.20 -18.55
C LEU A 172 -4.62 -17.92 -18.64
N ASP A 173 -5.38 -18.81 -19.27
CA ASP A 173 -6.81 -18.56 -19.47
C ASP A 173 -7.61 -18.61 -18.16
N GLN A 174 -7.31 -19.59 -17.31
CA GLN A 174 -7.92 -19.73 -15.99
C GLN A 174 -7.51 -18.56 -15.08
N GLU A 175 -6.23 -18.19 -15.08
CA GLU A 175 -5.74 -17.09 -14.26
C GLU A 175 -6.34 -15.74 -14.69
N MET A 176 -6.45 -15.50 -16.01
CA MET A 176 -7.10 -14.29 -16.52
C MET A 176 -8.61 -14.23 -16.22
N GLU A 177 -9.28 -15.38 -16.16
CA GLU A 177 -10.68 -15.47 -15.72
C GLU A 177 -10.81 -15.07 -14.25
N TYR A 178 -10.00 -15.67 -13.38
CA TYR A 178 -9.93 -15.32 -11.97
C TYR A 178 -9.67 -13.83 -11.76
N LEU A 179 -8.66 -13.27 -12.44
CA LEU A 179 -8.32 -11.85 -12.33
C LEU A 179 -9.47 -10.96 -12.80
N THR A 180 -10.17 -11.32 -13.87
CA THR A 180 -11.32 -10.55 -14.37
C THR A 180 -12.46 -10.52 -13.35
N GLU A 181 -12.75 -11.67 -12.74
CA GLU A 181 -13.77 -11.77 -11.68
C GLU A 181 -13.36 -10.98 -10.43
N ALA A 182 -12.10 -11.10 -10.00
CA ALA A 182 -11.55 -10.39 -8.86
C ALA A 182 -11.59 -8.87 -9.04
N VAL A 183 -11.37 -8.38 -10.27
CA VAL A 183 -11.54 -6.95 -10.58
C VAL A 183 -13.01 -6.55 -10.51
N GLY A 184 -13.91 -7.40 -11.03
CA GLY A 184 -15.35 -7.14 -11.04
C GLY A 184 -16.00 -7.07 -9.65
N ASP A 185 -15.51 -7.87 -8.70
CA ASP A 185 -16.02 -7.91 -7.31
C ASP A 185 -15.18 -7.10 -6.31
N GLY A 186 -14.07 -6.50 -6.75
CA GLY A 186 -13.23 -5.61 -5.96
C GLY A 186 -12.13 -6.29 -5.14
N ARG A 187 -11.97 -7.62 -5.23
CA ARG A 187 -10.82 -8.36 -4.66
C ARG A 187 -9.48 -8.00 -5.31
N ALA A 188 -9.50 -7.49 -6.53
CA ALA A 188 -8.36 -6.91 -7.23
C ALA A 188 -8.63 -5.44 -7.58
N GLN A 189 -7.69 -4.56 -7.26
CA GLN A 189 -7.78 -3.10 -7.48
C GLN A 189 -6.48 -2.56 -8.06
N GLN A 190 -6.55 -1.36 -8.65
CA GLN A 190 -5.40 -0.69 -9.27
C GLN A 190 -4.75 -1.56 -10.36
N VAL A 191 -5.54 -2.08 -11.30
CA VAL A 191 -5.09 -2.89 -12.46
C VAL A 191 -3.91 -2.25 -13.23
N SER A 192 -3.75 -0.92 -13.15
CA SER A 192 -2.59 -0.21 -13.69
C SER A 192 -1.23 -0.73 -13.18
N VAL A 193 -1.17 -1.28 -11.96
CA VAL A 193 0.09 -1.80 -11.38
C VAL A 193 0.63 -3.02 -12.11
N ILE A 194 -0.21 -3.70 -12.90
CA ILE A 194 0.17 -4.87 -13.72
C ILE A 194 0.05 -4.60 -15.23
N ARG A 195 0.01 -3.34 -15.63
CA ARG A 195 -0.19 -2.91 -17.01
C ARG A 195 0.76 -3.58 -17.99
N ASP A 196 2.02 -3.77 -17.62
CA ASP A 196 3.05 -4.27 -18.52
C ASP A 196 2.83 -5.73 -18.92
N ILE A 197 2.47 -6.60 -17.97
CA ILE A 197 2.14 -7.99 -18.30
C ILE A 197 0.83 -8.06 -19.10
N LEU A 198 -0.17 -7.24 -18.79
CA LEU A 198 -1.39 -7.18 -19.58
C LEU A 198 -1.13 -6.73 -21.02
N LEU A 199 -0.23 -5.76 -21.23
CA LEU A 199 0.17 -5.33 -22.57
C LEU A 199 0.90 -6.42 -23.35
N ARG A 200 1.77 -7.18 -22.68
CA ARG A 200 2.45 -8.34 -23.29
C ARG A 200 1.41 -9.37 -23.74
N LEU A 201 0.52 -9.80 -22.84
CA LEU A 201 -0.54 -10.76 -23.16
C LEU A 201 -1.47 -10.27 -24.28
N ALA A 202 -1.81 -8.98 -24.31
CA ALA A 202 -2.69 -8.41 -25.31
C ALA A 202 -2.09 -8.38 -26.73
N LYS A 203 -0.75 -8.34 -26.84
CA LYS A 203 0.01 -8.18 -28.09
C LYS A 203 0.66 -9.47 -28.59
N ASP A 204 0.75 -10.49 -27.74
CA ASP A 204 1.38 -11.76 -28.08
C ASP A 204 0.45 -12.59 -28.97
N ASP A 205 0.90 -12.95 -30.18
CA ASP A 205 0.12 -13.74 -31.13
C ASP A 205 0.12 -15.25 -30.81
N ASP A 206 1.04 -15.71 -29.96
CA ASP A 206 1.11 -17.11 -29.52
C ASP A 206 0.18 -17.37 -28.31
N VAL A 207 -0.37 -16.32 -27.70
CA VAL A 207 -1.31 -16.39 -26.58
C VAL A 207 -2.75 -16.57 -27.08
N MET A 208 -3.52 -17.41 -26.39
CA MET A 208 -4.92 -17.69 -26.72
C MET A 208 -5.77 -16.42 -26.87
N GLU A 209 -6.56 -16.31 -27.93
CA GLU A 209 -7.36 -15.10 -28.23
C GLU A 209 -8.23 -14.62 -27.05
N ARG A 210 -8.80 -15.54 -26.27
CA ARG A 210 -9.61 -15.21 -25.09
C ARG A 210 -8.79 -14.49 -24.00
N VAL A 211 -7.56 -14.94 -23.74
CA VAL A 211 -6.60 -14.28 -22.83
C VAL A 211 -6.31 -12.86 -23.31
N ARG A 212 -6.02 -12.70 -24.60
CA ARG A 212 -5.71 -11.38 -25.19
C ARG A 212 -6.89 -10.41 -25.08
N LYS A 213 -8.11 -10.89 -25.35
CA LYS A 213 -9.33 -10.09 -25.20
C LYS A 213 -9.56 -9.65 -23.75
N ARG A 214 -9.39 -10.56 -22.78
CA ARG A 214 -9.49 -10.22 -21.34
C ARG A 214 -8.43 -9.19 -20.94
N ALA A 215 -7.18 -9.36 -21.39
CA ALA A 215 -6.11 -8.40 -21.11
C ALA A 215 -6.42 -7.00 -21.68
N LYS A 216 -6.92 -6.91 -22.91
CA LYS A 216 -7.38 -5.64 -23.52
C LYS A 216 -8.52 -4.99 -22.73
N ALA A 217 -9.48 -5.80 -22.27
CA ALA A 217 -10.58 -5.30 -21.45
C ALA A 217 -10.09 -4.73 -20.11
N LEU A 218 -9.19 -5.43 -19.41
CA LEU A 218 -8.59 -4.95 -18.16
C LEU A 218 -7.75 -3.67 -18.35
N LEU A 219 -7.00 -3.58 -19.45
CA LEU A 219 -6.24 -2.37 -19.80
C LEU A 219 -7.15 -1.15 -20.01
N ALA A 220 -8.37 -1.35 -20.51
CA ALA A 220 -9.34 -0.27 -20.71
C ALA A 220 -9.96 0.24 -19.39
N LEU A 221 -9.79 -0.47 -18.26
CA LEU A 221 -10.25 -0.05 -16.94
C LEU A 221 -9.25 0.86 -16.20
N GLY A 222 -7.98 0.86 -16.61
CA GLY A 222 -6.94 1.68 -15.99
C GLY A 222 -7.01 3.14 -16.46
N PRO A 223 -6.54 4.11 -15.65
CA PRO A 223 -6.30 5.46 -16.15
C PRO A 223 -5.29 5.40 -17.30
N THR A 224 -5.65 6.01 -18.43
CA THR A 224 -4.79 6.16 -19.62
C THR A 224 -3.57 7.01 -19.35
#